data_AF-A0A9E1R6D0-F1
#
_entry.id   AF-A0A9E1R6D0-F1
#
_cell.length_a   1.000
_cell.length_b   1.000
_cell.length_c   1.000
_cell.angle_alpha   90.00
_cell.angle_beta   90.00
_cell.angle_gamma   90.00
#
_symmetry.space_group_name_H-M   'P 1'
#
loop_
_entity.id
_entity.type
_entity.pdbx_description
1 polymer ?
#
loop_
_entity_poly.entity_id
_entity_poly.type
_entity_poly.pdbx_seq_one_letter_code
_entity_poly.pdbx_strand_id
1 'polypeptide(L)'
;MSLLARFAPPSMTAEQYDAIVARLYEEGIHPAPGLELEVCFGSGDQMKVSLLFDSQEEFEAFGARLQPVLADMGMDPGQPEVVEVHNVIRRNL
;
A
#
# COMPACT_ATOMS: atom_id res chain seq x y z
N MET A 1 -5.34 8.14 14.66
CA MET A 1 -4.65 9.24 13.98
C MET A 1 -4.18 8.68 12.66
N SER A 2 -4.40 9.41 11.57
CA SER A 2 -4.06 8.93 10.24
C SER A 2 -2.55 8.81 10.06
N LEU A 3 -2.13 7.93 9.16
CA LEU A 3 -0.73 7.72 8.81
C LEU A 3 -0.56 7.61 7.30
N LEU A 4 0.63 7.97 6.83
CA LEU A 4 1.07 7.76 5.47
C LEU A 4 2.18 6.69 5.47
N ALA A 5 1.90 5.55 4.85
CA ALA A 5 2.89 4.51 4.60
C ALA A 5 3.44 4.69 3.18
N ARG A 6 4.77 4.72 3.03
CA ARG A 6 5.43 4.87 1.73
C ARG A 6 6.36 3.71 1.46
N PHE A 7 6.07 2.99 0.38
CA PHE A 7 6.89 1.89 -0.13
C PHE A 7 7.70 2.36 -1.33
N ALA A 8 9.00 2.07 -1.30
CA ALA A 8 9.93 2.34 -2.39
C ALA A 8 10.84 1.11 -2.61
N PRO A 9 10.27 -0.02 -3.03
CA PRO A 9 11.05 -1.21 -3.35
C PRO A 9 12.06 -0.91 -4.46
N PRO A 10 13.24 -1.56 -4.46
CA PRO A 10 14.34 -1.21 -5.36
C PRO A 10 14.06 -1.51 -6.85
N SER A 11 13.12 -2.42 -7.15
CA SER A 11 12.91 -2.91 -8.53
C SER A 11 11.46 -3.33 -8.83
N MET A 12 10.44 -2.65 -8.28
CA MET A 12 9.05 -3.00 -8.59
C MET A 12 8.61 -2.42 -9.94
N THR A 13 8.15 -3.28 -10.84
CA THR A 13 7.56 -2.87 -12.13
C THR A 13 6.07 -2.54 -11.99
N ALA A 14 5.51 -1.87 -13.01
CA ALA A 14 4.08 -1.63 -13.10
C ALA A 14 3.28 -2.94 -13.19
N GLU A 15 3.74 -3.95 -13.95
CA GLU A 15 3.03 -5.23 -14.04
C GLU A 15 3.02 -5.99 -12.71
N GLN A 16 4.11 -5.90 -11.94
CA GLN A 16 4.18 -6.47 -10.61
C GLN A 16 3.17 -5.80 -9.67
N TYR A 17 3.12 -4.47 -9.67
CA TYR A 17 2.14 -3.73 -8.89
C TYR A 17 0.70 -4.11 -9.27
N ASP A 18 0.38 -4.14 -10.57
CA ASP A 18 -0.96 -4.49 -11.05
C ASP A 18 -1.34 -5.94 -10.66
N ALA A 19 -0.39 -6.87 -10.72
CA ALA A 19 -0.60 -8.25 -10.29
C ALA A 19 -0.87 -8.36 -8.78
N ILE A 20 -0.15 -7.58 -7.95
CA ILE A 20 -0.41 -7.50 -6.51
C ILE A 20 -1.83 -7.00 -6.27
N VAL A 21 -2.19 -5.85 -6.86
CA VAL A 21 -3.51 -5.23 -6.67
C VAL A 21 -4.63 -6.18 -7.11
N ALA A 22 -4.50 -6.81 -8.28
CA ALA A 22 -5.47 -7.79 -8.76
C ALA A 22 -5.68 -8.93 -7.75
N ARG A 23 -4.58 -9.49 -7.23
CA ARG A 23 -4.63 -10.56 -6.24
C ARG A 23 -5.29 -10.12 -4.94
N LEU A 24 -4.99 -8.92 -4.46
CA LEU A 24 -5.58 -8.37 -3.25
C LEU A 24 -7.10 -8.14 -3.39
N TYR A 25 -7.60 -7.77 -4.59
CA TYR A 25 -9.04 -7.70 -4.85
C TYR A 25 -9.68 -9.09 -4.91
N GLU A 26 -9.04 -10.07 -5.57
CA GLU A 26 -9.51 -11.46 -5.63
C GLU A 26 -9.70 -12.07 -4.24
N GLU A 27 -8.78 -11.78 -3.31
CA GLU A 27 -8.81 -12.27 -1.92
C GLU A 27 -9.67 -11.42 -0.97
N GLY A 28 -10.33 -10.36 -1.47
CA GLY A 28 -11.10 -9.45 -0.64
C GLY A 28 -10.26 -8.76 0.43
N ILE A 29 -8.99 -8.47 0.12
CA ILE A 29 -8.10 -7.67 0.95
C ILE A 29 -8.28 -6.18 0.61
N HIS A 30 -8.44 -5.85 -0.66
CA HIS A 30 -8.76 -4.49 -1.11
C HIS A 30 -10.24 -4.27 -1.40
N PRO A 31 -10.76 -3.04 -1.14
CA PRO A 31 -10.10 -2.01 -0.33
C PRO A 31 -10.01 -2.43 1.14
N ALA A 32 -8.89 -2.13 1.80
CA ALA A 32 -8.70 -2.47 3.20
C ALA A 32 -9.53 -1.54 4.11
N PRO A 33 -10.03 -2.03 5.27
CA PRO A 33 -10.59 -1.14 6.29
C PRO A 33 -9.62 -0.01 6.65
N GLY A 34 -10.14 1.22 6.76
CA GLY A 34 -9.34 2.40 7.07
C GLY A 34 -8.43 2.91 5.96
N LEU A 35 -8.33 2.24 4.81
CA LEU A 35 -7.59 2.74 3.65
C LEU A 35 -8.38 3.87 2.98
N GLU A 36 -7.86 5.08 3.06
CA GLU A 36 -8.46 6.26 2.45
C GLU A 36 -8.02 6.43 0.99
N LEU A 37 -6.73 6.25 0.74
CA LEU A 37 -6.13 6.49 -0.57
C LEU A 37 -4.91 5.61 -0.75
N GLU A 38 -4.83 4.96 -1.91
CA GLU A 38 -3.60 4.35 -2.40
C GLU A 38 -3.23 5.01 -3.73
N VAL A 39 -1.96 5.39 -3.85
CA VAL A 39 -1.39 5.90 -5.10
C VAL A 39 -0.11 5.18 -5.43
N CYS A 40 -0.05 4.63 -6.64
CA CYS A 40 1.16 4.07 -7.23
C CYS A 40 1.69 5.00 -8.32
N PHE A 41 2.98 5.29 -8.27
CA PHE A 41 3.64 6.24 -9.16
C PHE A 41 5.09 5.86 -9.39
N GLY A 42 5.66 6.29 -10.51
CA GLY A 42 7.02 5.93 -10.91
C GLY A 42 7.12 5.71 -12.42
N SER A 43 8.23 5.12 -12.85
CA SER A 43 8.48 4.78 -14.25
C SER A 43 9.39 3.56 -14.35
N GLY A 44 9.14 2.71 -15.35
CA GLY A 44 9.94 1.49 -15.56
C GLY A 44 9.79 0.51 -14.39
N ASP A 45 10.92 0.18 -13.78
CA ASP A 45 11.08 -0.77 -12.67
C ASP A 45 11.22 -0.07 -11.31
N GLN A 46 10.86 1.21 -11.21
CA GLN A 46 11.00 2.02 -9.99
C GLN A 46 9.65 2.54 -9.51
N MET A 47 8.65 1.65 -9.45
CA MET A 47 7.35 1.98 -8.91
C MET A 47 7.42 2.18 -7.38
N LYS A 48 6.63 3.13 -6.90
CA LYS A 48 6.50 3.50 -5.49
C LYS A 48 5.03 3.55 -5.15
N VAL A 49 4.69 3.19 -3.93
CA VAL A 49 3.30 3.19 -3.45
C VAL A 49 3.21 4.05 -2.20
N SER A 50 2.18 4.87 -2.10
CA SER A 50 1.82 5.57 -0.87
C SER A 50 0.39 5.24 -0.49
N LEU A 51 0.20 4.82 0.77
CA LEU A 51 -1.09 4.47 1.34
C LEU A 51 -1.39 5.38 2.51
N LEU A 52 -2.56 6.00 2.50
CA LEU A 52 -3.11 6.80 3.59
C LEU A 52 -4.13 5.96 4.36
N PHE A 53 -3.85 5.72 5.64
CA PHE A 53 -4.74 4.98 6.54
C PHE A 53 -5.27 5.87 7.67
N ASP A 54 -6.46 5.55 8.17
CA ASP A 54 -7.10 6.22 9.31
C ASP A 54 -6.42 5.92 10.66
N SER A 55 -5.77 4.76 10.78
CA SER A 55 -5.08 4.34 12.00
C SER A 55 -3.92 3.38 11.75
N GLN A 56 -3.02 3.31 12.73
CA GLN A 56 -1.91 2.35 12.79
C GLN A 56 -2.41 0.90 12.85
N GLU A 57 -3.47 0.64 13.60
CA GLU A 57 -4.06 -0.69 13.76
C GLU A 57 -4.59 -1.23 12.42
N GLU A 58 -5.28 -0.40 11.65
CA GLU A 58 -5.79 -0.79 10.32
C GLU A 58 -4.65 -1.01 9.32
N PHE A 59 -3.60 -0.19 9.36
CA PHE A 59 -2.42 -0.39 8.54
C PHE A 59 -1.69 -1.70 8.87
N GLU A 60 -1.53 -2.03 10.16
CA GLU A 60 -0.93 -3.28 10.61
C GLU A 60 -1.79 -4.49 10.22
N ALA A 61 -3.11 -4.39 10.37
CA ALA A 61 -4.04 -5.44 9.95
C ALA A 61 -3.99 -5.68 8.43
N PHE A 62 -3.86 -4.61 7.63
CA PHE A 62 -3.61 -4.72 6.20
C PHE A 62 -2.27 -5.38 5.91
N GLY A 63 -1.19 -4.94 6.57
CA GLY A 63 0.14 -5.51 6.44
C GLY A 63 0.20 -7.01 6.72
N ALA A 64 -0.53 -7.47 7.75
CA ALA A 64 -0.62 -8.89 8.12
C ALA A 64 -1.29 -9.75 7.03
N ARG A 65 -2.20 -9.18 6.23
CA ARG A 65 -2.82 -9.85 5.07
C ARG A 65 -2.00 -9.70 3.79
N LEU A 66 -1.29 -8.57 3.63
CA LEU A 66 -0.45 -8.28 2.47
C LEU A 66 0.83 -9.13 2.43
N GLN A 67 1.52 -9.28 3.56
CA GLN A 67 2.82 -9.96 3.62
C GLN A 67 2.80 -11.38 3.04
N PRO A 68 1.83 -12.26 3.38
CA PRO A 68 1.75 -13.59 2.78
C PRO A 68 1.55 -13.56 1.26
N VAL A 69 0.71 -12.64 0.75
CA VAL A 69 0.46 -12.50 -0.70
C VAL A 69 1.75 -12.12 -1.42
N LEU A 70 2.51 -11.16 -0.89
CA LEU A 70 3.78 -10.74 -1.49
C LEU A 70 4.82 -11.86 -1.44
N ALA A 71 4.90 -12.60 -0.32
CA ALA A 71 5.79 -13.75 -0.18
C ALA A 71 5.46 -14.85 -1.20
N ASP A 72 4.19 -15.18 -1.41
CA ASP A 72 3.74 -16.19 -2.39
C ASP A 72 4.08 -15.77 -3.83
N MET A 73 4.07 -14.47 -4.11
CA MET A 73 4.47 -13.91 -5.41
C MET A 73 5.99 -13.74 -5.55
N GLY A 74 6.78 -14.06 -4.53
CA GLY A 74 8.23 -13.86 -4.51
C GLY A 74 8.65 -12.38 -4.54
N MET A 75 7.79 -11.50 -4.02
CA MET A 75 8.02 -10.05 -4.00
C MET A 75 8.37 -9.57 -2.60
N ASP A 76 9.33 -8.65 -2.50
CA ASP A 76 9.69 -7.96 -1.28
C ASP A 76 9.37 -6.46 -1.43
N PRO A 77 8.38 -5.93 -0.69
CA PRO A 77 8.03 -4.51 -0.74
C PRO A 77 9.06 -3.63 0.00
N GLY A 78 9.99 -4.22 0.77
CA GLY A 78 10.84 -3.54 1.71
C GLY A 78 10.09 -3.04 2.95
N GLN A 79 10.82 -2.37 3.85
CA GLN A 79 10.20 -1.69 4.99
C GLN A 79 9.64 -0.33 4.53
N PRO A 80 8.35 -0.05 4.79
CA PRO A 80 7.79 1.25 4.47
C PRO A 80 8.30 2.31 5.45
N GLU A 81 8.41 3.53 4.96
CA GLU A 81 8.43 4.69 5.85
C GLU A 81 7.01 4.97 6.33
N VAL A 82 6.81 5.02 7.64
CA VAL A 82 5.53 5.35 8.27
C VAL A 82 5.61 6.74 8.88
N VAL A 83 4.71 7.62 8.45
CA VAL A 83 4.67 9.03 8.88
C VAL A 83 3.30 9.33 9.48
N GLU A 84 3.30 9.96 10.66
CA GLU A 84 2.07 10.47 11.27
C GLU A 84 1.49 11.64 10.44
N VAL A 85 0.20 11.57 10.10
CA VAL A 85 -0.45 12.58 9.29
C VAL A 85 -1.17 13.58 10.19
N HIS A 86 -0.74 14.85 10.10
CA HIS A 86 -1.33 15.94 10.88
C HIS A 86 -2.71 16.38 10.34
N ASN A 87 -2.89 16.43 9.02
CA ASN A 87 -4.14 16.87 8.39
C ASN A 87 -4.30 16.28 6.98
N VAL A 88 -5.54 15.98 6.58
CA VAL A 88 -5.89 15.48 5.25
C VAL A 88 -6.88 16.43 4.58
N ILE A 89 -6.51 16.98 3.43
CA ILE A 89 -7.38 17.87 2.65
C ILE A 89 -8.02 17.06 1.52
N ARG A 90 -9.35 16.98 1.50
CA ARG A 90 -10.12 16.23 0.51
C ARG A 90 -10.79 17.15 -0.50
N ARG A 91 -10.91 16.69 -1.75
CA ARG A 91 -11.53 17.47 -2.83
C ARG A 91 -13.03 17.71 -2.58
N ASN A 92 -13.73 16.74 -2.01
CA ASN A 92 -15.14 16.81 -1.67
C ASN A 92 -15.35 16.29 -0.24
N LEU A 93 -16.11 17.03 0.57
CA LEU A 93 -16.66 16.60 1.86
C LEU A 93 -18.19 16.55 1.73
#